data_AF-A0A6P8ZYK6-F1
#
_entry.id   AF-A0A6P8ZYK6-F1
#
_cell.length_a   1.000
_cell.length_b   1.000
_cell.length_c   1.000
_cell.angle_alpha   90.00
_cell.angle_beta   90.00
_cell.angle_gamma   90.00
#
_symmetry.space_group_name_H-M   'P 1'
#
loop_
_entity.id
_entity.type
_entity.pdbx_description
1 polymer ?
#
loop_
_entity_poly.entity_id
_entity_poly.type
_entity_poly.pdbx_seq_one_letter_code
_entity_poly.pdbx_strand_id
1 'polypeptide(L)'
;MGAPKEGILSEEPLYDPKILQRLDFSKAPTKFSPPVSAARPGDGLRVRPLCRADYNRGFLQLLSQLTSVGEVSEEQFLKRFDAMQACPNTYYVTVIEDTTNGQVIGSSTLVVEQKFIHGCAVRGRLEDVVVNNTYRGKQLGKLIIMTVTLLAEELNCYKMTLDCKDKLVPFYSSLGYTLEQGNSNYMMIRFDKAPS
;
A
#
# COMPACT_ATOMS: atom_id res chain seq x y z
N MET A 1 -8.01 12.92 -39.92
CA MET A 1 -8.14 13.04 -38.46
C MET A 1 -7.22 12.01 -37.85
N GLY A 2 -6.10 12.44 -37.26
CA GLY A 2 -5.17 11.52 -36.62
C GLY A 2 -5.82 10.93 -35.36
N ALA A 3 -5.66 9.62 -35.15
CA ALA A 3 -6.00 8.99 -33.88
C ALA A 3 -5.34 9.77 -32.73
N PRO A 4 -6.02 9.93 -31.57
CA PRO A 4 -5.38 10.53 -30.42
C PRO A 4 -4.15 9.67 -30.09
N LYS A 5 -2.97 10.30 -30.02
CA LYS A 5 -1.81 9.65 -29.39
C LYS A 5 -2.22 9.37 -27.95
N GLU A 6 -2.32 8.10 -27.56
CA GLU A 6 -2.40 7.73 -26.15
C GLU A 6 -1.30 8.49 -25.41
N GLY A 7 -1.71 9.43 -24.56
CA GLY A 7 -0.77 10.26 -23.82
C GLY A 7 0.00 9.37 -22.86
N ILE A 8 1.33 9.42 -22.92
CA ILE A 8 2.15 8.72 -21.92
C ILE A 8 1.79 9.30 -20.55
N LEU A 9 1.15 8.49 -19.70
CA LEU A 9 0.81 8.88 -18.34
C LEU A 9 2.06 9.20 -17.53
N SER A 10 1.96 10.16 -16.62
CA SER A 10 3.09 10.64 -15.82
C SER A 10 3.64 9.57 -14.88
N GLU A 11 4.97 9.51 -14.74
CA GLU A 11 5.67 8.71 -13.73
C GLU A 11 5.86 9.46 -12.40
N GLU A 12 5.30 10.66 -12.26
CA GLU A 12 5.36 11.41 -11.02
C GLU A 12 4.76 10.59 -9.86
N PRO A 13 5.52 10.39 -8.77
CA PRO A 13 5.09 9.56 -7.66
C PRO A 13 4.04 10.29 -6.80
N LEU A 14 3.16 9.51 -6.17
CA LEU A 14 2.13 10.03 -5.26
C LEU A 14 2.71 10.77 -4.04
N TYR A 15 3.89 10.35 -3.57
CA TYR A 15 4.65 10.97 -2.48
C TYR A 15 6.15 10.85 -2.72
N ASP A 16 7.00 11.55 -1.96
CA ASP A 16 8.46 11.53 -2.15
C ASP A 16 9.04 10.12 -1.95
N PRO A 17 9.60 9.46 -3.00
CA PRO A 17 10.12 8.11 -2.91
C PRO A 17 11.34 7.98 -1.99
N LYS A 18 12.03 9.08 -1.67
CA LYS A 18 13.22 9.07 -0.81
C LYS A 18 12.92 8.59 0.61
N ILE A 19 11.68 8.76 1.09
CA ILE A 19 11.31 8.30 2.44
C ILE A 19 11.45 6.77 2.57
N LEU A 20 11.16 6.02 1.50
CA LEU A 20 11.28 4.55 1.48
C LEU A 20 12.73 4.08 1.60
N GLN A 21 13.68 4.89 1.12
CA GLN A 21 15.10 4.56 1.18
C GLN A 21 15.69 4.70 2.58
N ARG A 22 15.02 5.46 3.46
CA ARG A 22 15.47 5.74 4.83
C ARG A 22 14.98 4.72 5.86
N LEU A 23 14.06 3.84 5.45
CA LEU A 23 13.43 2.89 6.37
C LEU A 23 14.45 1.90 6.92
N ASP A 24 14.54 1.85 8.25
CA ASP A 24 15.42 0.93 8.96
C ASP A 24 14.74 -0.44 9.15
N PHE A 25 15.00 -1.34 8.21
CA PHE A 25 14.49 -2.71 8.26
C PHE A 25 15.12 -3.57 9.36
N SER A 26 16.16 -3.10 10.06
CA SER A 26 16.70 -3.83 11.23
C SER A 26 15.73 -3.82 12.42
N LYS A 27 14.80 -2.87 12.46
CA LYS A 27 13.70 -2.80 13.43
C LYS A 27 12.58 -3.81 13.17
N ALA A 28 12.57 -4.48 12.01
CA ALA A 28 11.51 -5.43 11.68
C ALA A 28 11.57 -6.64 12.64
N PRO A 29 10.43 -7.06 13.23
CA PRO A 29 10.40 -8.19 14.16
C PRO A 29 10.63 -9.54 13.45
N THR A 30 10.41 -9.57 12.12
CA THR A 30 10.62 -10.76 11.30
C THR A 30 11.94 -10.65 10.53
N LYS A 31 12.69 -11.75 10.46
CA LYS A 31 13.86 -11.85 9.58
C LYS A 31 13.42 -12.22 8.16
N PHE A 32 14.02 -11.54 7.19
CA PHE A 32 13.92 -11.88 5.79
C PHE A 32 15.06 -12.83 5.40
N SER A 33 14.75 -13.88 4.63
CA SER A 33 15.76 -14.84 4.14
C SER A 33 15.50 -15.17 2.67
N PRO A 34 16.25 -14.60 1.70
CA PRO A 34 17.39 -13.70 1.90
C PRO A 34 16.99 -12.34 2.49
N PRO A 35 17.94 -11.57 3.07
CA PRO A 35 17.67 -10.22 3.55
C PRO A 35 17.17 -9.33 2.40
N VAL A 36 16.02 -8.69 2.61
CA VAL A 36 15.44 -7.70 1.68
C VAL A 36 14.98 -6.46 2.44
N SER A 37 14.91 -5.33 1.74
CA SER A 37 14.35 -4.08 2.25
C SER A 37 13.64 -3.30 1.14
N ALA A 38 12.96 -2.20 1.46
CA ALA A 38 12.37 -1.34 0.43
C ALA A 38 13.43 -0.80 -0.56
N ALA A 39 14.64 -0.48 -0.08
CA ALA A 39 15.75 -0.04 -0.92
C ALA A 39 16.41 -1.19 -1.73
N ARG A 40 16.29 -2.43 -1.27
CA ARG A 40 16.86 -3.63 -1.90
C ARG A 40 15.86 -4.79 -1.83
N PRO A 41 14.79 -4.77 -2.64
CA PRO A 41 13.69 -5.72 -2.53
C PRO A 41 13.99 -7.09 -3.14
N GLY A 42 15.10 -7.22 -3.86
CA GLY A 42 15.48 -8.40 -4.63
C GLY A 42 15.68 -8.06 -6.11
N ASP A 43 16.34 -8.97 -6.83
CA ASP A 43 16.64 -8.77 -8.25
C ASP A 43 15.36 -8.67 -9.08
N GLY A 44 15.34 -7.72 -10.02
CA GLY A 44 14.20 -7.48 -10.90
C GLY A 44 12.98 -6.87 -10.19
N LEU A 45 13.12 -6.40 -8.95
CA LEU A 45 12.03 -5.79 -8.19
C LEU A 45 12.32 -4.34 -7.82
N ARG A 46 11.26 -3.54 -7.73
CA ARG A 46 11.33 -2.16 -7.26
C ARG A 46 10.17 -1.85 -6.32
N VAL A 47 10.47 -1.34 -5.13
CA VAL A 47 9.46 -0.79 -4.19
C VAL A 47 9.43 0.72 -4.37
N ARG A 48 8.26 1.28 -4.65
CA ARG A 48 8.10 2.72 -4.92
C ARG A 48 6.67 3.21 -4.64
N PRO A 49 6.44 4.53 -4.57
CA PRO A 49 5.10 5.09 -4.61
C PRO A 49 4.36 4.72 -5.90
N LEU A 50 3.03 4.65 -5.80
CA LEU A 50 2.14 4.61 -6.97
C LEU A 50 2.37 5.86 -7.84
N CYS A 51 2.28 5.73 -9.16
CA CYS A 51 2.24 6.84 -10.11
C CYS A 51 1.07 6.71 -11.09
N ARG A 52 0.77 7.76 -11.85
CA ARG A 52 -0.35 7.77 -12.80
C ARG A 52 -0.19 6.70 -13.89
N ALA A 53 1.04 6.44 -14.34
CA ALA A 53 1.35 5.40 -15.31
C ALA A 53 1.03 3.97 -14.85
N ASP A 54 0.84 3.74 -13.53
CA ASP A 54 0.50 2.41 -13.02
C ASP A 54 -0.90 1.93 -13.42
N TYR A 55 -1.77 2.83 -13.90
CA TYR A 55 -3.02 2.45 -14.57
C TYR A 55 -2.76 1.45 -15.71
N ASN A 56 -1.72 1.70 -16.50
CA ASN A 56 -1.30 0.85 -17.63
C ASN A 56 -0.35 -0.29 -17.22
N ARG A 57 0.00 -0.42 -15.93
CA ARG A 57 0.93 -1.45 -15.40
C ARG A 57 0.23 -2.51 -14.56
N GLY A 58 -1.08 -2.68 -14.74
CA GLY A 58 -1.83 -3.76 -14.11
C GLY A 58 -2.30 -3.46 -12.68
N PHE A 59 -2.25 -2.21 -12.20
CA PHE A 59 -2.56 -1.89 -10.80
C PHE A 59 -4.00 -2.25 -10.40
N LEU A 60 -5.00 -1.92 -11.23
CA LEU A 60 -6.39 -2.27 -10.96
C LEU A 60 -6.64 -3.78 -11.05
N GLN A 61 -5.94 -4.47 -11.96
CA GLN A 61 -5.96 -5.92 -12.11
C GLN A 61 -5.31 -6.63 -10.91
N LEU A 62 -4.34 -6.00 -10.26
CA LEU A 62 -3.79 -6.49 -9.00
C LEU A 62 -4.83 -6.34 -7.87
N LEU A 63 -5.44 -5.15 -7.73
CA LEU A 63 -6.45 -4.91 -6.69
C LEU A 63 -7.69 -5.81 -6.82
N SER A 64 -8.05 -6.23 -8.04
CA SER A 64 -9.16 -7.17 -8.25
C SER A 64 -8.92 -8.57 -7.66
N GLN A 65 -7.66 -8.92 -7.34
CA GLN A 65 -7.34 -10.15 -6.60
C GLN A 65 -7.67 -10.05 -5.10
N LEU A 66 -7.85 -8.83 -4.58
CA LEU A 66 -8.21 -8.57 -3.19
C LEU A 66 -9.72 -8.42 -3.00
N THR A 67 -10.36 -7.59 -3.83
CA THR A 67 -11.79 -7.24 -3.72
C THR A 67 -12.35 -6.80 -5.07
N SER A 68 -13.66 -6.53 -5.14
CA SER A 68 -14.27 -5.94 -6.33
C SER A 68 -13.77 -4.52 -6.55
N VAL A 69 -13.21 -4.25 -7.73
CA VAL A 69 -12.77 -2.91 -8.17
C VAL A 69 -13.87 -2.21 -8.98
N GLY A 70 -14.68 -2.97 -9.74
CA GLY A 70 -15.63 -2.44 -10.71
C GLY A 70 -14.95 -1.97 -12.00
N GLU A 71 -15.72 -1.30 -12.86
CA GLU A 71 -15.24 -0.68 -14.10
C GLU A 71 -14.70 0.73 -13.79
N VAL A 72 -13.39 0.89 -13.78
CA VAL A 72 -12.71 2.16 -13.49
C VAL A 72 -12.02 2.64 -14.77
N SER A 73 -12.46 3.78 -15.31
CA SER A 73 -11.81 4.41 -16.46
C SER A 73 -10.49 5.08 -16.06
N GLU A 74 -9.64 5.35 -17.05
CA GLU A 74 -8.39 6.11 -16.87
C GLU A 74 -8.67 7.46 -16.20
N GLU A 75 -9.68 8.20 -16.68
CA GLU A 75 -10.08 9.48 -16.11
C GLU A 75 -10.47 9.36 -14.62
N GLN A 76 -11.24 8.34 -14.26
CA GLN A 76 -11.61 8.09 -12.86
C GLN A 76 -10.39 7.75 -11.99
N PHE A 77 -9.46 6.95 -12.51
CA PHE A 77 -8.22 6.62 -11.83
C PHE A 77 -7.36 7.87 -11.60
N LEU A 78 -7.14 8.69 -12.63
CA LEU A 78 -6.36 9.92 -12.54
C LEU A 78 -7.00 10.91 -11.57
N LYS A 79 -8.33 11.12 -11.65
CA LYS A 79 -9.05 11.98 -10.72
C LYS A 79 -8.92 11.52 -9.27
N ARG A 80 -8.95 10.19 -9.03
CA ARG A 80 -8.74 9.64 -7.68
C ARG A 80 -7.30 9.84 -7.21
N PHE A 81 -6.32 9.61 -8.08
CA PHE A 81 -4.90 9.83 -7.80
C PHE A 81 -4.65 11.29 -7.40
N ASP A 82 -5.15 12.24 -8.20
CA ASP A 82 -4.98 13.67 -7.96
C ASP A 82 -5.62 14.10 -6.63
N ALA A 83 -6.81 13.56 -6.31
CA ALA A 83 -7.47 13.81 -5.04
C ALA A 83 -6.66 13.28 -3.84
N MET A 84 -6.04 12.10 -3.95
CA MET A 84 -5.15 11.57 -2.92
C MET A 84 -3.88 12.42 -2.79
N GLN A 85 -3.28 12.84 -3.91
CA GLN A 85 -2.08 13.67 -3.94
C GLN A 85 -2.32 15.06 -3.31
N ALA A 86 -3.52 15.61 -3.49
CA ALA A 86 -3.94 16.88 -2.92
C ALA A 86 -4.20 16.82 -1.39
N CYS A 87 -4.17 15.64 -0.77
CA CYS A 87 -4.27 15.47 0.67
C CYS A 87 -2.87 15.29 1.29
N PRO A 88 -2.18 16.38 1.67
CA PRO A 88 -0.81 16.30 2.15
C PRO A 88 -0.72 15.43 3.41
N ASN A 89 0.31 14.59 3.44
CA ASN A 89 0.62 13.68 4.54
C ASN A 89 -0.48 12.67 4.90
N THR A 90 -1.39 12.35 3.98
CA THR A 90 -2.51 11.42 4.25
C THR A 90 -2.36 10.07 3.56
N TYR A 91 -2.11 10.03 2.24
CA TYR A 91 -2.14 8.79 1.45
C TYR A 91 -0.74 8.38 0.97
N TYR A 92 -0.34 7.16 1.33
CA TYR A 92 0.93 6.56 0.95
C TYR A 92 0.70 5.22 0.27
N VAL A 93 0.17 5.25 -0.97
CA VAL A 93 -0.01 4.04 -1.78
C VAL A 93 1.35 3.59 -2.32
N THR A 94 1.79 2.43 -1.86
CA THR A 94 3.13 1.89 -2.15
C THR A 94 2.99 0.60 -2.93
N VAL A 95 3.76 0.47 -4.01
CA VAL A 95 3.73 -0.66 -4.92
C VAL A 95 5.05 -1.41 -4.98
N ILE A 96 4.98 -2.70 -5.29
CA ILE A 96 6.09 -3.52 -5.76
C ILE A 96 5.90 -3.72 -7.25
N GLU A 97 6.89 -3.33 -8.04
CA GLU A 97 6.94 -3.54 -9.48
C GLU A 97 7.94 -4.66 -9.80
N ASP A 98 7.57 -5.54 -10.74
CA ASP A 98 8.51 -6.41 -11.44
C ASP A 98 9.09 -5.63 -12.63
N THR A 99 10.35 -5.24 -12.53
CA THR A 99 11.01 -4.41 -13.54
C THR A 99 11.34 -5.18 -14.82
N THR A 100 11.19 -6.52 -14.84
CA THR A 100 11.44 -7.33 -16.04
C THR A 100 10.29 -7.26 -17.04
N ASN A 101 9.07 -7.01 -16.56
CA ASN A 101 7.87 -6.90 -17.39
C ASN A 101 7.08 -5.60 -17.16
N GLY A 102 7.54 -4.74 -16.24
CA GLY A 102 6.95 -3.43 -15.95
C GLY A 102 5.60 -3.50 -15.24
N GLN A 103 5.23 -4.64 -14.64
CA GLN A 103 3.93 -4.83 -13.98
C GLN A 103 4.01 -4.53 -12.49
N VAL A 104 2.93 -3.96 -11.96
CA VAL A 104 2.72 -3.86 -10.51
C VAL A 104 2.24 -5.21 -9.98
N ILE A 105 3.03 -5.79 -9.09
CA ILE A 105 2.84 -7.15 -8.56
C ILE A 105 2.54 -7.18 -7.06
N GLY A 106 2.63 -6.06 -6.36
CA GLY A 106 2.25 -5.93 -4.97
C GLY A 106 1.84 -4.50 -4.65
N SER A 107 0.93 -4.33 -3.69
CA SER A 107 0.48 -3.02 -3.23
C SER A 107 0.06 -3.05 -1.77
N SER A 108 0.22 -1.93 -1.09
CA SER A 108 -0.45 -1.62 0.17
C SER A 108 -0.51 -0.11 0.35
N THR A 109 -1.54 0.34 1.06
CA THR A 109 -1.77 1.74 1.37
C THR A 109 -1.55 1.99 2.85
N LEU A 110 -0.73 2.98 3.19
CA LEU A 110 -0.82 3.64 4.50
C LEU A 110 -1.72 4.86 4.38
N VAL A 111 -2.77 4.89 5.21
CA VAL A 111 -3.53 6.11 5.48
C VAL A 111 -3.10 6.67 6.82
N VAL A 112 -2.65 7.92 6.84
CA VAL A 112 -2.28 8.64 8.05
C VAL A 112 -3.46 9.53 8.48
N GLU A 113 -4.00 9.25 9.66
CA GLU A 113 -5.13 9.93 10.24
C GLU A 113 -4.66 10.92 11.33
N GLN A 114 -4.94 12.21 11.14
CA GLN A 114 -4.66 13.24 12.14
C GLN A 114 -5.66 13.18 13.30
N LYS A 115 -5.17 13.34 14.53
CA LYS A 115 -5.98 13.26 15.76
C LYS A 115 -5.71 14.46 16.64
N PHE A 116 -6.68 14.87 17.47
CA PHE A 116 -6.44 15.80 18.59
C PHE A 116 -5.94 15.09 19.85
N ILE A 117 -6.36 13.83 20.04
CA ILE A 117 -5.90 12.98 21.15
C ILE A 117 -4.39 12.71 21.05
N HIS A 118 -3.80 12.30 22.18
CA HIS A 118 -2.35 12.05 22.29
C HIS A 118 -1.49 13.27 21.91
N GLY A 119 -1.98 14.49 22.15
CA GLY A 119 -1.23 15.72 21.88
C GLY A 119 -1.10 16.02 20.39
N CYS A 120 -2.22 16.02 19.67
CA CYS A 120 -2.26 16.25 18.22
C CYS A 120 -1.49 15.18 17.40
N ALA A 121 -1.54 13.92 17.84
CA ALA A 121 -0.79 12.84 17.19
C ALA A 121 -1.37 12.42 15.83
N VAL A 122 -0.64 11.57 15.11
CA VAL A 122 -1.10 10.89 13.89
C VAL A 122 -1.18 9.38 14.08
N ARG A 123 -2.14 8.72 13.43
CA ARG A 123 -2.34 7.26 13.48
C ARG A 123 -2.25 6.67 12.09
N GLY A 124 -1.54 5.57 11.94
CA GLY A 124 -1.47 4.81 10.68
C GLY A 124 -2.61 3.80 10.55
N ARG A 125 -3.06 3.57 9.32
CA ARG A 125 -3.93 2.46 8.93
C ARG A 125 -3.30 1.72 7.76
N LEU A 126 -3.12 0.41 7.89
CA LEU A 126 -2.65 -0.45 6.81
C LEU A 126 -3.87 -0.96 6.04
N GLU A 127 -4.00 -0.53 4.80
CA GLU A 127 -5.13 -0.84 3.94
C GLU A 127 -4.66 -1.50 2.64
N ASP A 128 -5.61 -2.14 1.94
CA ASP A 128 -5.46 -2.63 0.56
C ASP A 128 -4.21 -3.47 0.28
N VAL A 129 -3.81 -4.30 1.25
CA VAL A 129 -2.66 -5.21 1.11
C VAL A 129 -2.97 -6.31 0.11
N VAL A 130 -2.23 -6.33 -1.01
CA VAL A 130 -2.36 -7.35 -2.03
C VAL A 130 -1.01 -7.68 -2.67
N VAL A 131 -0.80 -8.96 -2.98
CA VAL A 131 0.35 -9.45 -3.74
C VAL A 131 -0.17 -10.39 -4.80
N ASN A 132 0.32 -10.23 -6.03
CA ASN A 132 -0.06 -11.05 -7.15
C ASN A 132 0.14 -12.54 -6.83
N ASN A 133 -0.89 -13.34 -7.04
CA ASN A 133 -0.92 -14.74 -6.67
C ASN A 133 0.20 -15.57 -7.33
N THR A 134 0.67 -15.18 -8.52
CA THR A 134 1.79 -15.84 -9.22
C THR A 134 3.16 -15.56 -8.59
N TYR A 135 3.26 -14.60 -7.68
CA TYR A 135 4.49 -14.23 -6.95
C TYR A 135 4.45 -14.64 -5.46
N ARG A 136 3.51 -15.51 -5.06
CA ARG A 136 3.43 -16.05 -3.69
C ARG A 136 4.71 -16.83 -3.33
N GLY A 137 5.00 -16.90 -2.03
CA GLY A 137 6.19 -17.58 -1.51
C GLY A 137 7.49 -16.77 -1.59
N LYS A 138 7.52 -15.63 -2.30
CA LYS A 138 8.70 -14.76 -2.46
C LYS A 138 8.86 -13.70 -1.36
N GLN A 139 8.20 -13.87 -0.20
CA GLN A 139 8.20 -12.91 0.93
C GLN A 139 7.67 -11.50 0.61
N LEU A 140 7.13 -11.23 -0.59
CA LEU A 140 6.65 -9.90 -0.99
C LEU A 140 5.56 -9.34 -0.07
N GLY A 141 4.69 -10.20 0.48
CA GLY A 141 3.69 -9.79 1.46
C GLY A 141 4.33 -9.24 2.74
N LYS A 142 5.36 -9.92 3.25
CA LYS A 142 6.14 -9.43 4.40
C LYS A 142 6.86 -8.13 4.05
N LEU A 143 7.45 -8.04 2.86
CA LEU A 143 8.19 -6.88 2.41
C LEU A 143 7.30 -5.64 2.34
N ILE A 144 6.15 -5.70 1.67
CA ILE A 144 5.26 -4.53 1.53
C ILE A 144 4.65 -4.12 2.87
N ILE A 145 4.23 -5.08 3.71
CA ILE A 145 3.68 -4.76 5.04
C ILE A 145 4.74 -4.13 5.93
N MET A 146 5.96 -4.66 5.95
CA MET A 146 7.02 -4.08 6.77
C MET A 146 7.47 -2.72 6.23
N THR A 147 7.51 -2.53 4.92
CA THR A 147 7.75 -1.22 4.30
C THR A 147 6.75 -0.19 4.83
N VAL A 148 5.47 -0.52 4.78
CA VAL A 148 4.40 0.40 5.18
C VAL A 148 4.32 0.59 6.70
N THR A 149 4.61 -0.44 7.48
CA THR A 149 4.72 -0.36 8.95
C THR A 149 5.84 0.58 9.38
N LEU A 150 7.05 0.41 8.81
CA LEU A 150 8.20 1.26 9.11
C LEU A 150 8.00 2.68 8.59
N LEU A 151 7.29 2.85 7.47
CA LEU A 151 6.89 4.17 6.98
C LEU A 151 5.96 4.88 7.97
N ALA A 152 5.01 4.17 8.59
CA ALA A 152 4.17 4.76 9.63
C ALA A 152 4.99 5.21 10.86
N GLU A 153 5.98 4.43 11.26
CA GLU A 153 6.93 4.79 12.33
C GLU A 153 7.75 6.04 11.97
N GLU A 154 8.33 6.08 10.75
CA GLU A 154 9.08 7.24 10.23
C GLU A 154 8.23 8.52 10.20
N LEU A 155 6.93 8.38 9.96
CA LEU A 155 5.95 9.48 9.98
C LEU A 155 5.41 9.79 11.38
N ASN A 156 6.02 9.25 12.43
CA ASN A 156 5.67 9.46 13.84
C ASN A 156 4.24 9.04 14.20
N CYS A 157 3.69 8.01 13.54
CA CYS A 157 2.42 7.43 13.94
C CYS A 157 2.51 6.83 15.34
N TYR A 158 1.66 7.27 16.28
CA TYR A 158 1.69 6.75 17.65
C TYR A 158 1.19 5.30 17.75
N LYS A 159 0.39 4.86 16.77
CA LYS A 159 0.04 3.47 16.53
C LYS A 159 -0.41 3.25 15.09
N MET A 160 -0.39 1.99 14.66
CA MET A 160 -0.94 1.53 13.39
C MET A 160 -1.96 0.41 13.61
N THR A 161 -2.98 0.31 12.77
CA THR A 161 -3.94 -0.80 12.78
C THR A 161 -4.28 -1.30 11.41
N LEU A 162 -4.82 -2.51 11.35
CA LEU A 162 -5.33 -3.18 10.17
C LEU A 162 -6.51 -4.06 10.56
N ASP A 163 -7.37 -4.35 9.59
CA ASP A 163 -8.41 -5.38 9.72
C ASP A 163 -8.03 -6.58 8.85
N CYS A 164 -8.20 -7.80 9.37
CA CYS A 164 -7.90 -9.01 8.60
C CYS A 164 -8.85 -10.16 8.95
N LYS A 165 -8.92 -11.15 8.04
CA LYS A 165 -9.61 -12.42 8.31
C LYS A 165 -8.87 -13.18 9.40
N ASP A 166 -9.57 -13.90 10.27
CA ASP A 166 -9.00 -14.68 11.38
C ASP A 166 -7.81 -15.55 10.97
N LYS A 167 -7.91 -16.22 9.81
CA LYS A 167 -6.83 -17.08 9.28
C LYS A 167 -5.52 -16.35 8.98
N LEU A 168 -5.54 -15.02 8.86
CA LEU A 168 -4.38 -14.17 8.62
C LEU A 168 -3.81 -13.57 9.91
N VAL A 169 -4.48 -13.70 11.06
CA VAL A 169 -3.97 -13.22 12.34
C VAL A 169 -2.56 -13.75 12.64
N PRO A 170 -2.25 -15.06 12.50
CA PRO A 170 -0.89 -15.55 12.74
C PRO A 170 0.16 -14.90 11.83
N PHE A 171 -0.22 -14.58 10.59
CA PHE A 171 0.67 -13.93 9.64
C PHE A 171 0.99 -12.50 10.09
N TYR A 172 0.00 -11.68 10.42
CA TYR A 172 0.24 -10.31 10.90
C TYR A 172 0.92 -10.28 12.28
N SER A 173 0.62 -11.24 13.17
CA SER A 173 1.32 -11.34 14.44
C SER A 173 2.80 -11.69 14.29
N SER A 174 3.17 -12.47 13.26
CA SER A 174 4.58 -12.70 12.93
C SER A 174 5.32 -11.42 12.48
N LEU A 175 4.59 -10.35 12.18
CA LEU A 175 5.09 -9.04 11.75
C LEU A 175 4.98 -7.97 12.85
N GLY A 176 4.62 -8.36 14.09
CA GLY A 176 4.55 -7.46 15.24
C GLY A 176 3.16 -6.90 15.58
N TYR A 177 2.12 -7.27 14.83
CA TYR A 177 0.74 -6.85 15.13
C TYR A 177 0.11 -7.73 16.22
N THR A 178 -0.64 -7.12 17.13
CA THR A 178 -1.34 -7.84 18.21
C THR A 178 -2.84 -7.58 18.16
N LEU A 179 -3.63 -8.58 18.57
CA LEU A 179 -5.06 -8.37 18.83
C LEU A 179 -5.24 -7.52 20.09
N GLU A 180 -6.18 -6.57 20.05
CA GLU A 180 -6.55 -5.75 21.21
C GLU A 180 -7.87 -6.29 21.82
N GLN A 181 -7.78 -7.51 22.39
CA GLN A 181 -8.94 -8.25 22.90
C GLN A 181 -9.73 -7.41 23.92
N GLY A 182 -11.06 -7.39 23.75
CA GLY A 182 -11.98 -6.64 24.62
C GLY A 182 -12.03 -5.13 24.38
N ASN A 183 -11.09 -4.56 23.62
CA ASN A 183 -10.99 -3.11 23.42
C ASN A 183 -11.15 -2.67 21.96
N SER A 184 -10.97 -3.56 20.99
CA SER A 184 -11.03 -3.21 19.56
C SER A 184 -11.75 -4.27 18.71
N ASN A 185 -13.07 -4.37 18.87
CA ASN A 185 -13.90 -5.14 17.94
C ASN A 185 -14.09 -4.38 16.62
N TYR A 186 -14.05 -5.10 15.49
CA TYR A 186 -14.42 -4.55 14.18
C TYR A 186 -15.94 -4.61 14.01
N MET A 187 -16.55 -3.47 13.72
CA MET A 187 -17.99 -3.33 13.46
C MET A 187 -18.20 -2.63 12.12
N MET A 188 -19.18 -3.08 11.34
CA MET A 188 -19.41 -2.57 9.98
C MET A 188 -20.90 -2.40 9.72
N ILE A 189 -21.26 -1.25 9.14
CA ILE A 189 -22.54 -1.04 8.46
C ILE A 189 -22.24 -0.86 6.96
N ARG A 190 -23.03 -1.51 6.10
CA ARG A 190 -22.96 -1.31 4.64
C ARG A 190 -24.13 -0.45 4.22
N PHE A 191 -23.87 0.56 3.39
CA PHE A 191 -24.91 1.39 2.78
C PHE A 191 -25.18 0.85 1.36
N ASP A 192 -26.43 0.55 1.04
CA ASP A 192 -26.82 -0.22 -0.17
C ASP A 192 -26.69 0.52 -1.51
N LYS A 193 -25.91 1.61 -1.59
CA LYS A 193 -25.51 2.26 -2.85
C LYS A 193 -24.12 2.87 -2.71
N ALA A 194 -23.16 2.36 -3.49
CA ALA A 194 -21.96 3.15 -3.80
C ALA A 194 -22.44 4.40 -4.58
N PRO A 195 -21.89 5.60 -4.30
CA PRO A 195 -22.19 6.76 -5.13
C PRO A 195 -21.81 6.43 -6.58
N SER A 196 -22.78 6.62 -7.48
CA SER A 196 -22.63 6.56 -8.94
C SER A 196 -21.64 7.59 -9.44
#